data_AF-A0A9W8JSL3-F1
#
_entry.id   AF-A0A9W8JSL3-F1
#
_cell.length_a   1.000
_cell.length_b   1.000
_cell.length_c   1.000
_cell.angle_alpha   90.00
_cell.angle_beta   90.00
_cell.angle_gamma   90.00
#
_symmetry.space_group_name_H-M   'P 1'
#
loop_
_entity.id
_entity.type
_entity.pdbx_description
1 polymer ?
#
loop_
_entity_poly.entity_id
_entity_poly.type
_entity_poly.pdbx_seq_one_letter_code
_entity_poly.pdbx_strand_id
1 'polypeptide(L)'
;MLVQARDVISAHARVLRATPQQSTTTALGNPNQLLSNVPSPPTPRMPWPAYVSNTFDAIPGGVNGATDESLFYGPYNTLLTYLFPPTDNYMISPQFKRPPEGRSIDFTTVFIVQRAFHPVCFLEIKPPGDYMHRSSRAAADDQMRTRFFDLADVVELPVIHGVSALGTRLCFYSYARDNNILDPPRIPPDVERMNDVAPAARWNFDVLSDEGVARMTQVANEVKAMVAQHAWFPLNTIALSGLFSLVMAFLTTLGDRVVRGEDEGKVVKCMECCTTTKLVNDSGKVKLEVAVIARAICSVQHHLHPLEQLLDAPVVKLRVLEQLMESRDVTRASELEK
;
A
#
# COMPACT_ATOMS: atom_id res chain seq x y z
N MET A 1 30.79 -18.75 31.11
CA MET A 1 32.25 -18.85 30.92
C MET A 1 32.52 -19.87 29.83
N LEU A 2 33.16 -19.41 28.75
CA LEU A 2 34.10 -20.12 27.87
C LEU A 2 33.76 -21.54 27.35
N VAL A 3 33.40 -21.62 26.06
CA VAL A 3 34.01 -22.47 24.99
C VAL A 3 33.59 -21.85 23.63
N GLN A 4 34.29 -20.83 23.10
CA GLN A 4 35.26 -20.85 21.96
C GLN A 4 34.87 -21.79 20.79
N ALA A 5 34.42 -21.33 19.61
CA ALA A 5 35.00 -20.40 18.60
C ALA A 5 36.23 -20.97 17.85
N ARG A 6 35.95 -21.67 16.73
CA ARG A 6 36.81 -22.13 15.61
C ARG A 6 35.82 -22.74 14.60
N ASP A 7 35.63 -22.32 13.35
CA ASP A 7 36.60 -22.07 12.30
C ASP A 7 36.06 -21.10 11.23
N VAL A 8 36.87 -20.11 10.88
CA VAL A 8 36.74 -19.27 9.66
C VAL A 8 38.14 -19.24 9.05
N ILE A 9 38.19 -19.30 7.70
CA ILE A 9 39.34 -19.14 6.77
C ILE A 9 40.02 -20.43 6.29
N SER A 10 39.66 -20.89 5.08
CA SER A 10 40.56 -21.49 4.06
C SER A 10 39.74 -21.80 2.79
N ALA A 11 40.09 -21.55 1.54
CA ALA A 11 41.13 -20.78 0.88
C ALA A 11 40.68 -20.65 -0.59
N HIS A 12 40.57 -19.42 -1.09
CA HIS A 12 40.50 -19.14 -2.52
C HIS A 12 41.91 -19.32 -3.12
N ALA A 13 42.14 -20.42 -3.84
CA ALA A 13 43.28 -20.54 -4.75
C ALA A 13 43.08 -21.71 -5.74
N ARG A 14 42.69 -21.41 -6.98
CA ARG A 14 43.20 -22.01 -8.24
C ARG A 14 42.42 -21.47 -9.44
N VAL A 15 42.82 -20.28 -9.88
CA VAL A 15 42.71 -19.88 -11.29
C VAL A 15 44.07 -20.19 -11.89
N LEU A 16 44.18 -21.22 -12.74
CA LEU A 16 45.20 -21.30 -13.80
C LEU A 16 44.88 -22.47 -14.76
N ARG A 17 44.73 -22.10 -16.04
CA ARG A 17 44.93 -22.88 -17.28
C ARG A 17 43.86 -23.89 -17.72
N ALA A 18 43.18 -23.55 -18.82
CA ALA A 18 43.35 -24.24 -20.10
C ALA A 18 42.74 -23.40 -21.23
N THR A 19 43.58 -22.86 -22.10
CA THR A 19 43.21 -22.22 -23.36
C THR A 19 43.09 -23.29 -24.44
N PRO A 20 41.92 -23.50 -25.10
CA PRO A 20 41.86 -24.35 -26.28
C PRO A 20 42.35 -23.55 -27.49
N GLN A 21 43.31 -24.13 -28.23
CA GLN A 21 43.77 -23.64 -29.52
C GLN A 21 42.59 -23.51 -30.49
N GLN A 22 42.42 -22.33 -31.08
CA GLN A 22 41.54 -22.12 -32.23
C GLN A 22 42.31 -22.50 -33.50
N SER A 23 41.89 -23.60 -34.12
CA SER A 23 42.31 -23.99 -35.46
C SER A 23 41.67 -23.05 -36.49
N THR A 24 42.50 -22.33 -37.22
CA THR A 24 42.12 -21.46 -38.33
C THR A 24 41.84 -22.33 -39.55
N THR A 25 40.56 -22.66 -39.79
CA THR A 25 40.13 -23.30 -41.05
C THR A 25 39.51 -22.23 -41.95
N THR A 26 40.27 -21.82 -42.96
CA THR A 26 39.81 -21.02 -44.09
C THR A 26 38.90 -21.89 -44.95
N ALA A 27 37.58 -21.68 -44.90
CA ALA A 27 36.62 -22.38 -45.74
C ALA A 27 35.76 -21.39 -46.55
N LEU A 28 35.88 -21.59 -47.85
CA LEU A 28 35.21 -21.02 -49.02
C LEU A 28 33.77 -20.53 -48.80
N GLY A 29 33.49 -19.35 -49.36
CA GLY A 29 32.20 -18.66 -49.34
C GLY A 29 31.07 -19.50 -49.93
N ASN A 30 29.98 -19.58 -49.17
CA ASN A 30 28.73 -20.24 -49.54
C ASN A 30 27.89 -19.31 -50.45
N PRO A 31 27.62 -19.66 -51.71
CA PRO A 31 26.91 -18.81 -52.68
C PRO A 31 25.40 -18.63 -52.43
N ASN A 32 24.85 -19.11 -51.30
CA ASN A 32 23.43 -18.99 -50.95
C ASN A 32 23.06 -17.75 -50.11
N GLN A 33 23.90 -16.71 -50.06
CA GLN A 33 23.63 -15.49 -49.26
C GLN A 33 22.63 -14.48 -49.87
N LEU A 34 21.94 -14.79 -50.96
CA LEU A 34 21.03 -13.83 -51.64
C LEU A 34 19.54 -13.94 -51.27
N LEU A 35 19.16 -14.73 -50.25
CA LEU A 35 17.74 -14.92 -49.87
C LEU A 35 17.36 -14.51 -48.43
N SER A 36 18.24 -13.85 -47.66
CA SER A 36 17.96 -13.57 -46.24
C SER A 36 17.38 -12.18 -45.91
N ASN A 37 16.96 -11.39 -46.89
CA ASN A 37 16.34 -10.07 -46.65
C ASN A 37 14.80 -10.11 -46.64
N VAL A 38 14.20 -11.19 -46.13
CA VAL A 38 12.78 -11.16 -45.76
C VAL A 38 12.70 -10.37 -44.46
N PRO A 39 12.01 -9.21 -44.41
CA PRO A 39 11.78 -8.51 -43.16
C PRO A 39 11.11 -9.49 -42.22
N SER A 40 11.75 -9.80 -41.09
CA SER A 40 11.16 -10.62 -40.06
C SER A 40 9.75 -10.09 -39.79
N PRO A 41 8.71 -10.95 -39.77
CA PRO A 41 7.36 -10.50 -39.45
C PRO A 41 7.42 -9.66 -38.18
N PRO A 42 6.72 -8.51 -38.13
CA PRO A 42 6.79 -7.61 -36.99
C PRO A 42 6.54 -8.44 -35.74
N THR A 43 7.53 -8.51 -34.86
CA THR A 43 7.42 -9.25 -33.60
C THR A 43 6.16 -8.75 -32.91
N PRO A 44 5.26 -9.64 -32.45
CA PRO A 44 4.06 -9.26 -31.75
C PRO A 44 4.44 -8.25 -30.68
N ARG A 45 3.94 -7.01 -30.81
CA ARG A 45 4.23 -5.98 -29.84
C ARG A 45 3.59 -6.43 -28.54
N MET A 46 4.38 -6.59 -27.48
CA MET A 46 3.83 -6.84 -26.16
C MET A 46 2.74 -5.80 -25.87
N PRO A 47 1.57 -6.20 -25.35
CA PRO A 47 0.42 -5.32 -25.23
C PRO A 47 0.57 -4.30 -24.09
N TRP A 48 1.58 -4.45 -23.22
CA TRP A 48 1.94 -3.41 -22.26
C TRP A 48 2.62 -2.21 -22.96
N PRO A 49 2.45 -0.98 -22.44
CA PRO A 49 3.33 0.13 -22.82
C PRO A 49 4.80 -0.24 -22.65
N ALA A 50 5.65 0.18 -23.58
CA ALA A 50 7.05 -0.21 -23.60
C ALA A 50 7.79 0.06 -22.27
N TYR A 51 7.45 1.15 -21.57
CA TYR A 51 8.09 1.46 -20.28
C TYR A 51 7.76 0.44 -19.19
N VAL A 52 6.59 -0.22 -19.22
CA VAL A 52 6.22 -1.28 -18.28
C VAL A 52 6.98 -2.55 -18.63
N SER A 53 6.93 -2.99 -19.89
CA SER A 53 7.61 -4.23 -20.31
C SER A 53 9.12 -4.14 -20.12
N ASN A 54 9.73 -2.99 -20.44
CA ASN A 54 11.17 -2.76 -20.27
C ASN A 54 11.63 -2.95 -18.81
N THR A 55 10.76 -2.72 -17.82
CA THR A 55 11.15 -2.98 -16.42
C THR A 55 11.30 -4.47 -16.10
N PHE A 56 10.46 -5.33 -16.68
CA PHE A 56 10.60 -6.79 -16.55
C PHE A 56 11.81 -7.30 -17.35
N ASP A 57 12.03 -6.77 -18.54
CA ASP A 57 13.18 -7.13 -19.38
C ASP A 57 14.53 -6.74 -18.74
N ALA A 58 14.53 -5.71 -17.90
CA ALA A 58 15.72 -5.23 -17.18
C ALA A 58 16.13 -6.09 -15.98
N ILE A 59 15.37 -7.14 -15.63
CA ILE A 59 15.71 -8.04 -14.52
C ILE A 59 17.03 -8.79 -14.83
N PRO A 60 18.07 -8.69 -13.99
CA PRO A 60 19.33 -9.40 -14.20
C PRO A 60 19.13 -10.92 -14.26
N GLY A 61 19.66 -11.56 -15.30
CA GLY A 61 19.46 -13.00 -15.54
C GLY A 61 18.11 -13.35 -16.17
N GLY A 62 17.27 -12.34 -16.47
CA GLY A 62 15.94 -12.50 -17.04
C GLY A 62 14.89 -12.97 -16.03
N VAL A 63 13.62 -12.90 -16.44
CA VAL A 63 12.45 -13.22 -15.58
C VAL A 63 12.45 -14.64 -15.02
N ASN A 64 13.11 -15.59 -15.70
CA ASN A 64 13.20 -17.00 -15.27
C ASN A 64 14.47 -17.31 -14.46
N GLY A 65 15.48 -16.44 -14.51
CA GLY A 65 16.77 -16.64 -13.83
C GLY A 65 16.88 -15.93 -12.48
N ALA A 66 15.94 -15.04 -12.17
CA ALA A 66 15.93 -14.29 -10.92
C ALA A 66 15.67 -15.19 -9.72
N THR A 67 16.57 -15.18 -8.74
CA THR A 67 16.43 -15.92 -7.48
C THR A 67 15.87 -15.05 -6.34
N ASP A 68 15.95 -13.74 -6.49
CA ASP A 68 15.52 -12.77 -5.48
C ASP A 68 14.16 -12.16 -5.83
N GLU A 69 13.22 -12.24 -4.89
CA GLU A 69 11.89 -11.61 -4.98
C GLU A 69 11.99 -10.10 -5.22
N SER A 70 13.00 -9.45 -4.65
CA SER A 70 13.14 -7.99 -4.67
C SER A 70 13.30 -7.40 -6.07
N LEU A 71 13.80 -8.21 -7.02
CA LEU A 71 13.96 -7.84 -8.42
C LEU A 71 12.61 -7.61 -9.12
N PHE A 72 11.52 -8.17 -8.59
CA PHE A 72 10.18 -8.04 -9.16
C PHE A 72 9.39 -6.85 -8.58
N TYR A 73 9.84 -6.24 -7.47
CA TYR A 73 9.13 -5.13 -6.82
C TYR A 73 9.00 -3.90 -7.73
N GLY A 74 10.08 -3.48 -8.38
CA GLY A 74 10.07 -2.35 -9.30
C GLY A 74 9.14 -2.55 -10.49
N PRO A 75 9.25 -3.68 -11.21
CA PRO A 75 8.36 -4.01 -12.32
C PRO A 75 6.87 -4.07 -11.93
N TYR A 76 6.51 -4.76 -10.85
CA TYR A 76 5.13 -4.81 -10.39
C TYR A 76 4.62 -3.46 -9.88
N ASN A 77 5.44 -2.65 -9.20
CA ASN A 77 5.05 -1.30 -8.81
C ASN A 77 4.76 -0.42 -10.03
N THR A 78 5.58 -0.53 -11.08
CA THR A 78 5.38 0.19 -12.35
C THR A 78 4.08 -0.24 -13.04
N LEU A 79 3.83 -1.56 -13.10
CA LEU A 79 2.59 -2.12 -13.63
C LEU A 79 1.36 -1.65 -12.85
N LEU A 80 1.40 -1.74 -11.52
CA LEU A 80 0.29 -1.28 -10.66
C LEU A 80 0.06 0.22 -10.81
N THR A 81 1.10 1.03 -10.94
CA THR A 81 0.97 2.49 -11.16
C THR A 81 0.32 2.80 -12.51
N TYR A 82 0.62 2.00 -13.54
CA TYR A 82 -0.07 2.12 -14.82
C TYR A 82 -1.55 1.75 -14.71
N LEU A 83 -1.88 0.65 -14.02
CA LEU A 83 -3.25 0.18 -13.86
C LEU A 83 -4.07 1.07 -12.93
N PHE A 84 -3.46 1.65 -11.89
CA PHE A 84 -4.09 2.46 -10.84
C PHE A 84 -3.35 3.79 -10.70
N PRO A 85 -3.56 4.73 -11.64
CA PRO A 85 -2.78 5.95 -11.69
C PRO A 85 -3.13 6.87 -10.51
N PRO A 86 -2.13 7.63 -9.99
CA PRO A 86 -2.37 8.58 -8.91
C PRO A 86 -3.30 9.74 -9.33
N THR A 87 -3.43 10.01 -10.62
CA THR A 87 -4.41 10.99 -11.16
C THR A 87 -5.85 10.62 -10.82
N ASP A 88 -6.12 9.32 -10.62
CA ASP A 88 -7.43 8.80 -10.24
C ASP A 88 -7.56 8.65 -8.71
N ASN A 89 -6.61 9.22 -7.95
CA ASN A 89 -6.49 9.17 -6.48
C ASN A 89 -6.25 7.76 -5.91
N TYR A 90 -5.65 6.87 -6.70
CA TYR A 90 -5.13 5.61 -6.18
C TYR A 90 -3.75 5.80 -5.55
N MET A 91 -3.47 5.04 -4.51
CA MET A 91 -2.17 4.95 -3.85
C MET A 91 -1.75 3.49 -3.81
N ILE A 92 -0.46 3.24 -4.04
CA ILE A 92 0.14 1.90 -3.95
C ILE A 92 1.07 1.91 -2.74
N SER A 93 0.78 1.07 -1.75
CA SER A 93 1.53 1.00 -0.51
C SER A 93 2.19 -0.37 -0.38
N PRO A 94 3.51 -0.48 -0.58
CA PRO A 94 4.23 -1.71 -0.26
C PRO A 94 4.23 -1.91 1.26
N GLN A 95 3.82 -3.10 1.70
CA GLN A 95 3.86 -3.51 3.10
C GLN A 95 4.81 -4.69 3.26
N PHE A 96 5.81 -4.52 4.12
CA PHE A 96 6.71 -5.58 4.54
C PHE A 96 6.16 -6.21 5.81
N LYS A 97 5.56 -7.39 5.71
CA LYS A 97 5.10 -8.11 6.90
C LYS A 97 6.23 -9.00 7.42
N ARG A 98 6.57 -8.84 8.69
CA ARG A 98 7.40 -9.80 9.40
C ARG A 98 6.56 -11.04 9.73
N PRO A 99 7.07 -12.26 9.51
CA PRO A 99 6.45 -13.45 10.08
C PRO A 99 6.30 -13.29 11.60
N PRO A 100 5.27 -13.90 12.21
CA PRO A 100 5.20 -14.04 13.66
C PRO A 100 6.51 -14.61 14.20
N GLU A 101 6.95 -14.12 15.37
CA GLU A 101 8.22 -14.49 15.99
C GLU A 101 8.41 -16.02 16.04
N GLY A 102 9.59 -16.50 15.65
CA GLY A 102 9.95 -17.93 15.71
C GLY A 102 9.86 -18.71 14.40
N ARG A 103 9.58 -18.07 13.26
CA ARG A 103 9.76 -18.67 11.92
C ARG A 103 10.97 -18.07 11.19
N SER A 104 11.52 -18.79 10.21
CA SER A 104 12.55 -18.25 9.32
C SER A 104 12.05 -16.93 8.73
N ILE A 105 12.97 -15.96 8.62
CA ILE A 105 12.64 -14.58 8.28
C ILE A 105 12.40 -14.48 6.76
N ASP A 106 11.27 -14.97 6.29
CA ASP A 106 10.81 -14.74 4.93
C ASP A 106 9.98 -13.45 4.95
N PHE A 107 10.62 -12.33 4.61
CA PHE A 107 9.91 -11.08 4.38
C PHE A 107 9.09 -11.21 3.10
N THR A 108 7.78 -11.05 3.22
CA THR A 108 6.90 -11.02 2.05
C THR A 108 6.47 -9.59 1.81
N THR A 109 6.64 -9.12 0.58
CA THR A 109 6.17 -7.79 0.19
C THR A 109 4.78 -7.89 -0.42
N VAL A 110 3.82 -7.20 0.18
CA VAL A 110 2.46 -7.08 -0.33
C VAL A 110 2.24 -5.66 -0.80
N PHE A 111 1.87 -5.49 -2.06
CA PHE A 111 1.45 -4.21 -2.61
C PHE A 111 -0.05 -4.05 -2.39
N ILE A 112 -0.45 -3.10 -1.54
CA ILE A 112 -1.86 -2.77 -1.34
C ILE A 112 -2.20 -1.56 -2.19
N VAL A 113 -3.17 -1.73 -3.08
CA VAL A 113 -3.79 -0.65 -3.84
C VAL A 113 -4.91 -0.07 -2.97
N GLN A 114 -4.87 1.23 -2.76
CA GLN A 114 -5.82 1.96 -1.93
C GLN A 114 -6.43 3.12 -2.71
N ARG A 115 -7.66 3.49 -2.35
CA ARG A 115 -8.26 4.78 -2.74
C ARG A 115 -8.84 5.44 -1.50
N ALA A 116 -8.49 6.70 -1.25
CA ALA A 116 -8.86 7.40 -0.02
C ALA A 116 -8.55 6.61 1.26
N PHE A 117 -7.37 5.99 1.33
CA PHE A 117 -6.88 5.14 2.44
C PHE A 117 -7.63 3.81 2.65
N HIS A 118 -8.56 3.46 1.76
CA HIS A 118 -9.29 2.20 1.86
C HIS A 118 -8.71 1.17 0.87
N PRO A 119 -8.38 -0.06 1.31
CA PRO A 119 -7.85 -1.09 0.43
C PRO A 119 -8.90 -1.52 -0.61
N VAL A 120 -8.50 -1.60 -1.87
CA VAL A 120 -9.38 -1.98 -2.99
C VAL A 120 -8.88 -3.22 -3.75
N CYS A 121 -7.58 -3.47 -3.71
CA CYS A 121 -6.93 -4.64 -4.30
C CYS A 121 -5.56 -4.85 -3.65
N PHE A 122 -5.00 -6.05 -3.70
CA PHE A 122 -3.63 -6.29 -3.29
C PHE A 122 -2.92 -7.30 -4.18
N LEU A 123 -1.59 -7.22 -4.23
CA LEU A 123 -0.73 -8.11 -5.00
C LEU A 123 0.43 -8.58 -4.11
N GLU A 124 0.61 -9.89 -4.03
CA GLU A 124 1.72 -10.52 -3.30
C GLU A 124 2.69 -11.14 -4.30
N ILE A 125 3.99 -10.94 -4.07
CA ILE A 125 5.06 -11.39 -4.97
C ILE A 125 5.89 -12.45 -4.25
N LYS A 126 6.40 -13.42 -5.01
CA LYS A 126 7.35 -14.45 -4.60
C LYS A 126 8.35 -14.68 -5.74
N PRO A 127 9.55 -15.22 -5.46
CA PRO A 127 10.52 -15.52 -6.50
C PRO A 127 9.97 -16.59 -7.49
N PRO A 128 10.41 -16.58 -8.76
CA PRO A 128 9.93 -17.52 -9.78
C PRO A 128 10.27 -18.98 -9.45
N GLY A 129 11.34 -19.24 -8.70
CA GLY A 129 11.73 -20.59 -8.26
C GLY A 129 10.64 -21.28 -7.43
N ASP A 130 9.84 -20.52 -6.68
CA ASP A 130 8.74 -21.05 -5.87
C ASP A 130 7.65 -21.71 -6.72
N TYR A 131 7.51 -21.31 -7.99
CA TYR A 131 6.57 -21.95 -8.91
C TYR A 131 6.84 -23.45 -9.07
N MET A 132 8.10 -23.90 -9.00
CA MET A 132 8.45 -25.31 -9.20
C MET A 132 8.16 -26.18 -7.97
N HIS A 133 8.07 -25.59 -6.78
CA HIS A 133 7.96 -26.33 -5.53
C HIS A 133 6.51 -26.38 -5.01
N ARG A 134 5.96 -27.58 -4.84
CA ARG A 134 4.58 -27.78 -4.31
C ARG A 134 4.37 -27.11 -2.96
N SER A 135 5.36 -27.20 -2.06
CA SER A 135 5.32 -26.59 -0.74
C SER A 135 5.29 -25.05 -0.81
N SER A 136 6.09 -24.43 -1.70
CA SER A 136 6.09 -22.97 -1.86
C SER A 136 4.77 -22.46 -2.43
N ARG A 137 4.19 -23.16 -3.42
CA ARG A 137 2.85 -22.82 -3.93
C ARG A 137 1.76 -22.95 -2.87
N ALA A 138 1.80 -24.01 -2.07
CA ALA A 138 0.87 -24.18 -0.95
C ALA A 138 1.00 -23.04 0.06
N ALA A 139 2.23 -22.65 0.41
CA ALA A 139 2.49 -21.52 1.30
C ALA A 139 2.01 -20.19 0.72
N ALA A 140 2.16 -19.95 -0.58
CA ALA A 140 1.65 -18.76 -1.26
C ALA A 140 0.10 -18.72 -1.25
N ASP A 141 -0.57 -19.85 -1.51
CA ASP A 141 -2.04 -19.95 -1.42
C ASP A 141 -2.54 -19.67 0.01
N ASP A 142 -1.90 -20.27 1.02
CA ASP A 142 -2.25 -20.03 2.42
C ASP A 142 -2.03 -18.55 2.81
N GLN A 143 -0.94 -17.93 2.34
CA GLN A 143 -0.68 -16.50 2.57
C GLN A 143 -1.77 -15.61 1.96
N MET A 144 -2.15 -15.85 0.70
CA MET A 144 -3.26 -15.13 0.06
C MET A 144 -4.56 -15.26 0.86
N ARG A 145 -4.91 -16.47 1.32
CA ARG A 145 -6.13 -16.71 2.12
C ARG A 145 -6.09 -15.97 3.45
N THR A 146 -4.96 -15.98 4.14
CA THR A 146 -4.77 -15.18 5.36
C THR A 146 -4.93 -13.69 5.07
N ARG A 147 -4.42 -13.19 3.93
CA ARG A 147 -4.58 -11.77 3.56
C ARG A 147 -6.02 -11.37 3.31
N PHE A 148 -6.81 -12.21 2.64
CA PHE A 148 -8.23 -11.95 2.51
C PHE A 148 -8.94 -11.91 3.86
N PHE A 149 -8.60 -12.84 4.76
CA PHE A 149 -9.15 -12.84 6.11
C PHE A 149 -8.79 -11.56 6.88
N ASP A 150 -7.52 -11.13 6.84
CA ASP A 150 -7.06 -9.88 7.46
C ASP A 150 -7.79 -8.63 6.91
N LEU A 151 -8.16 -8.66 5.61
CA LEU A 151 -8.75 -7.52 4.91
C LEU A 151 -10.29 -7.52 4.91
N ALA A 152 -10.93 -8.65 5.20
CA ALA A 152 -12.39 -8.81 5.08
C ALA A 152 -13.17 -7.84 5.97
N ASP A 153 -12.62 -7.48 7.14
CA ASP A 153 -13.27 -6.58 8.10
C ASP A 153 -13.08 -5.09 7.78
N VAL A 154 -12.07 -4.73 6.98
CA VAL A 154 -11.72 -3.33 6.69
C VAL A 154 -12.12 -2.86 5.31
N VAL A 155 -12.40 -3.77 4.38
CA VAL A 155 -12.77 -3.41 3.00
C VAL A 155 -14.28 -3.28 2.87
N GLU A 156 -14.74 -2.15 2.31
CA GLU A 156 -16.16 -1.88 2.08
C GLU A 156 -16.67 -2.37 0.72
N LEU A 157 -15.77 -2.78 -0.18
CA LEU A 157 -16.14 -3.31 -1.50
C LEU A 157 -16.88 -4.66 -1.39
N PRO A 158 -17.79 -4.96 -2.33
CA PRO A 158 -18.56 -6.20 -2.31
C PRO A 158 -17.69 -7.38 -2.73
N VAL A 159 -16.69 -7.14 -3.60
CA VAL A 159 -15.67 -8.11 -3.98
C VAL A 159 -14.29 -7.48 -3.78
N ILE A 160 -13.39 -8.23 -3.17
CA ILE A 160 -11.98 -7.87 -3.03
C ILE A 160 -11.19 -8.74 -4.01
N HIS A 161 -10.35 -8.12 -4.83
CA HIS A 161 -9.44 -8.85 -5.70
C HIS A 161 -8.03 -8.90 -5.11
N GLY A 162 -7.40 -10.07 -5.23
CA GLY A 162 -6.03 -10.32 -4.83
C GLY A 162 -5.29 -11.04 -5.94
N VAL A 163 -4.00 -10.75 -6.12
CA VAL A 163 -3.17 -11.43 -7.12
C VAL A 163 -1.93 -12.00 -6.44
N SER A 164 -1.68 -13.29 -6.64
CA SER A 164 -0.42 -13.93 -6.25
C SER A 164 0.48 -14.06 -7.47
N ALA A 165 1.68 -13.50 -7.39
CA ALA A 165 2.70 -13.56 -8.42
C ALA A 165 3.87 -14.44 -7.97
N LEU A 166 4.17 -15.50 -8.72
CA LEU A 166 5.41 -16.28 -8.59
C LEU A 166 6.31 -15.90 -9.78
N GLY A 167 7.18 -14.92 -9.58
CA GLY A 167 7.86 -14.24 -10.70
C GLY A 167 6.84 -13.56 -11.63
N THR A 168 6.77 -13.98 -12.89
CA THR A 168 5.77 -13.48 -13.87
C THR A 168 4.47 -14.28 -13.89
N ARG A 169 4.41 -15.43 -13.20
CA ARG A 169 3.22 -16.30 -13.21
C ARG A 169 2.18 -15.80 -12.21
N LEU A 170 0.95 -15.60 -12.66
CA LEU A 170 -0.13 -14.99 -11.89
C LEU A 170 -1.23 -16.00 -11.54
N CYS A 171 -1.67 -15.97 -10.29
CA CYS A 171 -2.93 -16.54 -9.83
C CYS A 171 -3.83 -15.41 -9.33
N PHE A 172 -5.08 -15.41 -9.79
CA PHE A 172 -6.07 -14.41 -9.44
C PHE A 172 -7.03 -14.97 -8.39
N TYR A 173 -7.29 -14.17 -7.36
CA TYR A 173 -8.23 -14.47 -6.31
C TYR A 173 -9.33 -13.41 -6.26
N SER A 174 -10.54 -13.82 -5.91
CA SER A 174 -11.65 -12.93 -5.61
C SER A 174 -12.39 -13.41 -4.38
N TYR A 175 -12.57 -12.51 -3.42
CA TYR A 175 -13.37 -12.74 -2.22
C TYR A 175 -14.67 -11.95 -2.31
N ALA A 176 -15.80 -12.65 -2.38
CA ALA A 176 -17.12 -12.07 -2.34
C ALA A 176 -17.61 -11.98 -0.89
N ARG A 177 -17.89 -10.74 -0.45
CA ARG A 177 -18.22 -10.44 0.95
C ARG A 177 -19.63 -10.87 1.35
N ASP A 178 -20.57 -10.81 0.42
CA ASP A 178 -21.99 -11.13 0.63
C ASP A 178 -22.20 -12.58 1.10
N ASN A 179 -21.40 -13.51 0.58
CA ASN A 179 -21.49 -14.94 0.84
C ASN A 179 -20.23 -15.53 1.50
N ASN A 180 -19.21 -14.71 1.77
CA ASN A 180 -17.92 -15.12 2.30
C ASN A 180 -17.20 -16.19 1.45
N ILE A 181 -17.36 -16.15 0.12
CA ILE A 181 -16.74 -17.11 -0.79
C ILE A 181 -15.43 -16.53 -1.34
N LEU A 182 -14.36 -17.32 -1.22
CA LEU A 182 -13.06 -17.05 -1.83
C LEU A 182 -12.82 -17.99 -3.00
N ASP A 183 -12.64 -17.43 -4.19
CA ASP A 183 -12.23 -18.12 -5.41
C ASP A 183 -10.74 -17.85 -5.69
N PRO A 184 -9.93 -18.86 -6.09
CA PRO A 184 -10.27 -20.27 -6.19
C PRO A 184 -10.53 -20.95 -4.83
N PRO A 185 -11.39 -21.99 -4.80
CA PRO A 185 -11.69 -22.71 -3.57
C PRO A 185 -10.45 -23.41 -3.00
N ARG A 186 -10.40 -23.57 -1.67
CA ARG A 186 -9.31 -24.29 -1.00
C ARG A 186 -9.39 -25.77 -1.36
N ILE A 187 -8.28 -26.37 -1.79
CA ILE A 187 -8.17 -27.83 -1.92
C ILE A 187 -7.70 -28.35 -0.56
N PRO A 188 -8.50 -29.17 0.15
CA PRO A 188 -8.09 -29.69 1.44
C PRO A 188 -6.91 -30.66 1.29
N PRO A 189 -5.98 -30.70 2.26
CA PRO A 189 -5.01 -31.78 2.36
C PRO A 189 -5.73 -33.12 2.49
N ASP A 190 -5.30 -34.10 1.70
CA ASP A 190 -5.76 -35.48 1.83
C ASP A 190 -5.04 -36.12 3.03
N VAL A 191 -5.80 -36.77 3.92
CA VAL A 191 -5.28 -37.34 5.17
C VAL A 191 -4.39 -38.56 4.90
N GLU A 192 -4.63 -39.28 3.80
CA GLU A 192 -3.93 -40.50 3.44
C GLU A 192 -2.88 -40.27 2.34
N ARG A 193 -2.99 -39.19 1.57
CA ARG A 193 -2.16 -38.94 0.39
C ARG A 193 -1.57 -37.54 0.40
N MET A 194 -0.31 -37.43 -0.02
CA MET A 194 0.29 -36.12 -0.28
C MET A 194 -0.24 -35.57 -1.61
N ASN A 195 -1.36 -34.85 -1.55
CA ASN A 195 -1.95 -34.16 -2.69
C ASN A 195 -1.38 -32.75 -2.87
N ASP A 196 -1.48 -32.22 -4.09
CA ASP A 196 -1.10 -30.83 -4.38
C ASP A 196 -2.27 -29.90 -4.02
N VAL A 197 -2.19 -29.28 -2.84
CA VAL A 197 -3.22 -28.36 -2.32
C VAL A 197 -3.28 -27.02 -3.07
N ALA A 198 -2.24 -26.72 -3.87
CA ALA A 198 -2.13 -25.51 -4.67
C ALA A 198 -1.48 -25.85 -6.03
N PRO A 199 -2.24 -26.49 -6.95
CA PRO A 199 -1.71 -26.98 -8.20
C PRO A 199 -1.13 -25.85 -9.04
N ALA A 200 -0.03 -26.13 -9.75
CA ALA A 200 0.67 -25.15 -10.60
C ALA A 200 -0.26 -24.48 -11.62
N ALA A 201 -1.30 -25.18 -12.08
CA ALA A 201 -2.32 -24.66 -12.97
C ALA A 201 -3.09 -23.44 -12.43
N ARG A 202 -3.01 -23.14 -11.12
CA ARG A 202 -3.52 -21.89 -10.54
C ARG A 202 -2.74 -20.65 -10.98
N TRP A 203 -1.44 -20.79 -11.24
CA TRP A 203 -0.55 -19.75 -11.74
C TRP A 203 -0.30 -19.92 -13.25
N ASN A 204 -1.38 -20.12 -14.01
CA ASN A 204 -1.33 -20.41 -15.44
C ASN A 204 -1.19 -19.17 -16.33
N PHE A 205 -1.47 -17.98 -15.81
CA PHE A 205 -1.28 -16.73 -16.56
C PHE A 205 0.17 -16.26 -16.43
N ASP A 206 0.74 -15.75 -17.51
CA ASP A 206 2.01 -15.03 -17.48
C ASP A 206 1.72 -13.55 -17.68
N VAL A 207 2.17 -12.68 -16.77
CA VAL A 207 1.91 -11.23 -16.85
C VAL A 207 2.42 -10.61 -18.14
N LEU A 208 3.38 -11.24 -18.82
CA LEU A 208 3.93 -10.78 -20.10
C LEU A 208 3.24 -11.40 -21.32
N SER A 209 2.32 -12.36 -21.14
CA SER A 209 1.50 -12.90 -22.23
C SER A 209 0.26 -12.04 -22.49
N ASP A 210 -0.30 -12.15 -23.70
CA ASP A 210 -1.53 -11.44 -24.08
C ASP A 210 -2.70 -11.78 -23.14
N GLU A 211 -2.82 -13.06 -22.74
CA GLU A 211 -3.85 -13.49 -21.79
C GLU A 211 -3.65 -12.91 -20.39
N GLY A 212 -2.40 -12.86 -19.91
CA GLY A 212 -2.11 -12.26 -18.61
C GLY A 212 -2.36 -10.75 -18.59
N VAL A 213 -2.05 -10.06 -19.68
CA VAL A 213 -2.35 -8.62 -19.84
C VAL A 213 -3.85 -8.38 -19.84
N ALA A 214 -4.58 -9.15 -20.64
CA ALA A 214 -6.04 -9.06 -20.70
C ALA A 214 -6.65 -9.31 -19.31
N ARG A 215 -6.20 -10.37 -18.61
CA ARG A 215 -6.75 -10.73 -17.30
C ARG A 215 -6.40 -9.72 -16.22
N MET A 216 -5.17 -9.23 -16.16
CA MET A 216 -4.76 -8.20 -15.20
C MET A 216 -5.49 -6.87 -15.43
N THR A 217 -5.66 -6.47 -16.69
CA THR A 217 -6.42 -5.28 -17.07
C THR A 217 -7.90 -5.43 -16.73
N GLN A 218 -8.48 -6.61 -16.95
CA GLN A 218 -9.85 -6.92 -16.57
C GLN A 218 -10.06 -6.75 -15.06
N VAL A 219 -9.21 -7.35 -14.22
CA VAL A 219 -9.31 -7.23 -12.76
C VAL A 219 -9.17 -5.78 -12.32
N ALA A 220 -8.24 -5.02 -12.90
CA ALA A 220 -8.10 -3.59 -12.59
C ALA A 220 -9.37 -2.79 -12.95
N ASN A 221 -9.99 -3.08 -14.10
CA ASN A 221 -11.22 -2.43 -14.52
C ASN A 221 -12.42 -2.81 -13.64
N GLU A 222 -12.53 -4.08 -13.22
CA GLU A 222 -13.55 -4.55 -12.27
C GLU A 222 -13.42 -3.81 -10.92
N VAL A 223 -12.20 -3.71 -10.39
CA VAL A 223 -11.91 -2.93 -9.16
C VAL A 223 -12.31 -1.46 -9.35
N LYS A 224 -11.91 -0.82 -10.45
CA LYS A 224 -12.28 0.58 -10.73
C LYS A 224 -13.79 0.78 -10.82
N ALA A 225 -14.50 -0.14 -11.46
CA ALA A 225 -15.95 -0.08 -11.59
C ALA A 225 -16.63 -0.20 -10.22
N MET A 226 -16.22 -1.16 -9.38
CA MET A 226 -16.75 -1.29 -8.02
C MET A 226 -16.48 -0.05 -7.17
N VAL A 227 -15.27 0.50 -7.27
CA VAL A 227 -14.88 1.71 -6.54
C VAL A 227 -15.63 2.95 -7.04
N ALA A 228 -16.02 3.01 -8.32
CA ALA A 228 -16.85 4.10 -8.85
C ALA A 228 -18.32 3.99 -8.41
N GLN A 229 -18.84 2.76 -8.25
CA GLN A 229 -20.20 2.50 -7.78
C GLN A 229 -20.33 2.66 -6.27
N HIS A 230 -19.32 2.21 -5.52
CA HIS A 230 -19.19 2.50 -4.10
C HIS A 230 -18.80 3.97 -3.97
N ALA A 231 -19.82 4.82 -3.84
CA ALA A 231 -19.63 6.18 -3.39
C ALA A 231 -18.99 6.10 -1.99
N TRP A 232 -17.66 6.08 -1.94
CA TRP A 232 -16.90 6.43 -0.76
C TRP A 232 -17.28 7.88 -0.51
N PHE A 233 -18.36 8.08 0.24
CA PHE A 233 -18.75 9.42 0.66
C PHE A 233 -17.48 10.00 1.26
N PRO A 234 -16.99 11.14 0.77
CA PRO A 234 -15.97 11.85 1.49
C PRO A 234 -16.63 12.26 2.80
N LEU A 235 -16.55 11.40 3.81
CA LEU A 235 -16.94 11.71 5.18
C LEU A 235 -16.23 12.98 5.65
N ASN A 236 -15.11 13.33 4.99
CA ASN A 236 -14.37 14.56 5.19
C ASN A 236 -14.99 15.83 4.61
N THR A 237 -16.02 15.80 3.74
CA THR A 237 -16.58 17.08 3.25
C THR A 237 -17.78 17.52 4.05
N ILE A 238 -18.76 16.64 4.32
CA ILE A 238 -20.01 17.05 4.98
C ILE A 238 -19.90 16.99 6.50
N ALA A 239 -19.22 15.99 7.07
CA ALA A 239 -19.08 15.89 8.52
C ALA A 239 -18.03 16.86 9.07
N LEU A 240 -16.89 17.06 8.38
CA LEU A 240 -15.93 18.08 8.81
C LEU A 240 -16.43 19.50 8.52
N SER A 241 -17.16 19.78 7.44
CA SER A 241 -17.77 21.11 7.30
C SER A 241 -18.82 21.37 8.38
N GLY A 242 -19.64 20.36 8.70
CA GLY A 242 -20.62 20.45 9.78
C GLY A 242 -19.98 20.63 11.15
N LEU A 243 -18.99 19.79 11.48
CA LEU A 243 -18.26 19.86 12.76
C LEU A 243 -17.44 21.15 12.86
N PHE A 244 -16.78 21.58 11.77
CA PHE A 244 -16.04 22.83 11.71
C PHE A 244 -16.97 24.03 11.85
N SER A 245 -18.11 24.06 11.16
CA SER A 245 -19.13 25.11 11.36
C SER A 245 -19.68 25.10 12.79
N LEU A 246 -19.88 23.93 13.41
CA LEU A 246 -20.36 23.83 14.79
C LEU A 246 -19.31 24.32 15.79
N VAL A 247 -18.04 23.94 15.60
CA VAL A 247 -16.91 24.40 16.42
C VAL A 247 -16.70 25.90 16.26
N MET A 248 -16.72 26.42 15.03
CA MET A 248 -16.58 27.85 14.77
C MET A 248 -17.75 28.65 15.35
N ALA A 249 -19.00 28.20 15.19
CA ALA A 249 -20.16 28.86 15.78
C ALA A 249 -20.11 28.87 17.32
N PHE A 250 -19.65 27.77 17.93
CA PHE A 250 -19.44 27.69 19.37
C PHE A 250 -18.35 28.65 19.84
N LEU A 251 -17.22 28.75 19.12
CA LEU A 251 -16.14 29.70 19.42
C LEU A 251 -16.59 31.16 19.28
N THR A 252 -17.35 31.50 18.24
CA THR A 252 -17.91 32.86 18.07
C THR A 252 -18.86 33.23 19.22
N THR A 253 -19.74 32.30 19.62
CA THR A 253 -20.68 32.51 20.73
C THR A 253 -19.96 32.71 22.07
N LEU A 254 -18.83 32.01 22.28
CA LEU A 254 -18.00 32.21 23.47
C LEU A 254 -17.26 33.55 23.44
N GLY A 255 -16.75 33.98 22.28
CA GLY A 255 -16.11 35.28 22.12
C GLY A 255 -17.03 36.45 22.52
N ASP A 256 -18.27 36.44 22.03
CA ASP A 256 -19.25 37.50 22.31
C ASP A 256 -19.66 37.59 23.79
N ARG A 257 -19.58 36.47 24.53
CA ARG A 257 -19.89 36.44 25.97
C ARG A 257 -18.74 36.93 26.84
N VAL A 258 -17.49 36.80 26.38
CA VAL A 258 -16.31 37.27 27.11
C VAL A 258 -16.17 38.79 26.99
N VAL A 259 -16.58 39.40 25.88
CA VAL A 259 -16.45 40.85 25.63
C VAL A 259 -17.51 41.69 26.37
N ARG A 260 -18.65 41.12 26.78
CA ARG A 260 -19.70 41.83 27.54
C ARG A 260 -19.54 41.80 29.07
N GLY A 261 -18.43 41.27 29.57
CA GLY A 261 -18.08 41.38 30.99
C GLY A 261 -17.43 42.74 31.29
N GLU A 262 -18.21 43.81 31.30
CA GLU A 262 -17.83 45.06 31.98
C GLU A 262 -17.93 44.83 33.49
N ASP A 263 -16.89 44.25 34.07
CA ASP A 263 -16.58 44.43 35.48
C ASP A 263 -15.07 44.69 35.58
N GLU A 264 -14.75 45.90 35.97
CA GLU A 264 -13.39 46.41 36.05
C GLU A 264 -12.53 45.56 36.99
N GLY A 265 -11.44 45.01 36.45
CA GLY A 265 -10.30 44.58 37.27
C GLY A 265 -10.15 43.08 37.50
N LYS A 266 -9.70 42.36 36.47
CA LYS A 266 -8.55 41.41 36.54
C LYS A 266 -8.38 40.67 35.21
N VAL A 267 -7.31 41.00 34.51
CA VAL A 267 -6.86 40.29 33.30
C VAL A 267 -6.26 38.94 33.70
N VAL A 268 -6.84 37.84 33.25
CA VAL A 268 -6.27 36.49 33.43
C VAL A 268 -5.54 36.08 32.15
N LYS A 269 -4.22 36.00 32.24
CA LYS A 269 -3.36 35.41 31.21
C LYS A 269 -3.50 33.89 31.29
N CYS A 270 -3.95 33.25 30.22
CA CYS A 270 -3.95 31.80 30.10
C CYS A 270 -2.82 31.39 29.15
N MET A 271 -1.74 30.86 29.72
CA MET A 271 -0.67 30.23 28.95
C MET A 271 -0.30 28.92 29.66
N GLU A 272 -0.45 27.84 28.89
CA GLU A 272 0.03 26.47 29.12
C GLU A 272 -0.74 25.53 30.06
N CYS A 273 -1.42 24.57 29.41
CA CYS A 273 -1.53 23.14 29.70
C CYS A 273 -1.67 22.66 31.17
N CYS A 274 -2.85 22.11 31.46
CA CYS A 274 -3.08 21.02 32.42
C CYS A 274 -2.82 21.27 33.92
N THR A 275 -3.32 22.37 34.47
CA THR A 275 -3.68 22.40 35.90
C THR A 275 -5.11 22.87 36.09
N THR A 276 -5.91 22.06 36.78
CA THR A 276 -7.31 22.33 37.10
C THR A 276 -7.41 23.45 38.12
N THR A 277 -7.34 24.70 37.69
CA THR A 277 -7.53 25.85 38.59
C THR A 277 -9.03 26.02 38.87
N LYS A 278 -9.44 25.78 40.12
CA LYS A 278 -10.80 26.14 40.58
C LYS A 278 -10.89 27.65 40.70
N LEU A 279 -11.61 28.30 39.80
CA LEU A 279 -12.00 29.70 39.95
C LEU A 279 -13.22 29.77 40.88
N VAL A 280 -12.99 30.31 42.08
CA VAL A 280 -14.03 30.62 43.07
C VAL A 280 -14.13 32.15 43.13
N ASN A 281 -15.32 32.70 42.99
CA ASN A 281 -15.53 34.13 43.23
C ASN A 281 -15.62 34.43 44.73
N ASP A 282 -15.59 35.71 45.11
CA ASP A 282 -15.62 36.15 46.53
C ASP A 282 -16.91 35.74 47.29
N SER A 283 -17.90 35.13 46.60
CA SER A 283 -19.12 34.58 47.20
C SER A 283 -19.13 33.04 47.32
N GLY A 284 -18.01 32.36 47.03
CA GLY A 284 -17.89 30.91 47.22
C GLY A 284 -18.59 30.03 46.18
N LYS A 285 -19.13 30.60 45.09
CA LYS A 285 -19.78 29.83 44.02
C LYS A 285 -18.80 29.55 42.88
N VAL A 286 -18.59 28.26 42.58
CA VAL A 286 -17.72 27.80 41.50
C VAL A 286 -18.41 28.06 40.14
N LYS A 287 -17.76 28.81 39.23
CA LYS A 287 -18.23 28.93 37.83
C LYS A 287 -17.97 27.60 37.10
N LEU A 288 -19.02 26.79 37.02
CA LEU A 288 -19.02 25.43 36.46
C LEU A 288 -18.75 25.39 34.94
N GLU A 289 -18.94 26.50 34.22
CA GLU A 289 -18.96 26.50 32.74
C GLU A 289 -17.58 26.32 32.07
N VAL A 290 -16.49 26.83 32.66
CA VAL A 290 -15.16 26.78 32.01
C VAL A 290 -14.53 25.37 32.09
N ALA A 291 -14.78 24.65 33.18
CA ALA A 291 -14.25 23.29 33.36
C ALA A 291 -14.91 22.27 32.41
N VAL A 292 -16.17 22.50 32.01
CA VAL A 292 -16.89 21.66 31.05
C VAL A 292 -16.31 21.84 29.65
N ILE A 293 -15.98 23.08 29.27
CA ILE A 293 -15.38 23.39 27.95
C ILE A 293 -13.96 22.81 27.84
N ALA A 294 -13.12 22.98 28.86
CA ALA A 294 -11.78 22.41 28.88
C ALA A 294 -11.81 20.86 28.83
N ARG A 295 -12.78 20.21 29.50
CA ARG A 295 -13.00 18.77 29.38
C ARG A 295 -13.49 18.35 28.00
N ALA A 296 -14.37 19.12 27.36
CA ALA A 296 -14.84 18.84 26.01
C ALA A 296 -13.69 18.94 24.99
N ILE A 297 -12.85 19.98 25.09
CA ILE A 297 -11.67 20.16 24.22
C ILE A 297 -10.64 19.06 24.47
N CYS A 298 -10.31 18.74 25.73
CA CYS A 298 -9.41 17.63 26.04
C CYS A 298 -9.98 16.29 25.59
N SER A 299 -11.28 16.05 25.71
CA SER A 299 -11.93 14.80 25.26
C SER A 299 -11.89 14.66 23.73
N VAL A 300 -12.08 15.75 23.00
CA VAL A 300 -11.94 15.78 21.54
C VAL A 300 -10.48 15.55 21.15
N GLN A 301 -9.51 16.20 21.80
CA GLN A 301 -8.08 15.93 21.58
C GLN A 301 -7.68 14.48 21.90
N HIS A 302 -8.21 13.89 22.98
CA HIS A 302 -7.91 12.51 23.36
C HIS A 302 -8.52 11.48 22.39
N HIS A 303 -9.61 11.82 21.70
CA HIS A 303 -10.20 11.02 20.63
C HIS A 303 -9.57 11.26 19.26
N LEU A 304 -8.91 12.41 19.05
CA LEU A 304 -8.13 12.70 17.84
C LEU A 304 -6.68 12.19 17.93
N HIS A 305 -6.16 11.91 19.12
CA HIS A 305 -4.80 11.41 19.31
C HIS A 305 -4.51 10.05 18.60
N PRO A 306 -5.45 9.07 18.57
CA PRO A 306 -5.29 7.85 17.76
C PRO A 306 -5.28 8.12 16.25
N LEU A 307 -5.98 9.17 15.79
CA LEU A 307 -5.96 9.63 14.40
C LEU A 307 -4.63 10.28 14.04
N GLU A 308 -3.98 10.99 14.97
CA GLU A 308 -2.61 11.52 14.78
C GLU A 308 -1.55 10.41 14.67
N GLN A 309 -1.71 9.28 15.37
CA GLN A 309 -0.79 8.14 15.23
C GLN A 309 -0.99 7.38 13.90
N LEU A 310 -2.15 7.54 13.25
CA LEU A 310 -2.43 6.97 11.92
C LEU A 310 -2.06 7.92 10.76
N LEU A 311 -1.87 9.22 11.05
CA LEU A 311 -1.63 10.30 10.09
C LEU A 311 -0.19 10.84 10.17
N ASP A 312 0.80 9.96 10.19
CA ASP A 312 2.23 10.33 10.22
C ASP A 312 2.76 10.81 8.85
N ALA A 313 1.92 11.47 8.06
CA ALA A 313 2.28 12.06 6.78
C ALA A 313 2.36 13.60 6.91
N PRO A 314 3.55 14.22 6.74
CA PRO A 314 3.75 15.67 6.95
C PRO A 314 2.91 16.56 6.02
N VAL A 315 2.37 16.02 4.93
CA VAL A 315 1.59 16.76 3.92
C VAL A 315 0.22 17.20 4.44
N VAL A 316 -0.41 16.45 5.36
CA VAL A 316 -1.74 16.79 5.89
C VAL A 316 -1.64 17.86 6.98
N LYS A 317 -0.60 17.80 7.83
CA LYS A 317 -0.35 18.83 8.86
C LYS A 317 -0.11 20.21 8.25
N LEU A 318 0.62 20.28 7.12
CA LEU A 318 0.89 21.53 6.40
C LEU A 318 -0.38 22.15 5.81
N ARG A 319 -1.27 21.35 5.18
CA ARG A 319 -2.52 21.89 4.60
C ARG A 319 -3.51 22.40 5.64
N VAL A 320 -3.61 21.75 6.79
CA VAL A 320 -4.49 22.22 7.88
C VAL A 320 -3.94 23.51 8.50
N LEU A 321 -2.62 23.64 8.63
CA LEU A 321 -1.98 24.87 9.11
C LEU A 321 -2.08 26.03 8.10
N GLU A 322 -1.89 25.78 6.80
CA GLU A 322 -2.08 26.80 5.74
C GLU A 322 -3.51 27.33 5.75
N GLN A 323 -4.53 26.47 5.82
CA GLN A 323 -5.93 26.89 5.85
C GLN A 323 -6.29 27.68 7.13
N LEU A 324 -5.69 27.32 8.27
CA LEU A 324 -5.87 28.08 9.52
C LEU A 324 -5.18 29.46 9.46
N MET A 325 -4.05 29.58 8.75
CA MET A 325 -3.36 30.87 8.56
C MET A 325 -4.10 31.79 7.58
N GLU A 326 -4.60 31.26 6.45
CA GLU A 326 -5.39 32.03 5.48
C GLU A 326 -6.70 32.57 6.09
N SER A 327 -7.34 31.79 6.98
CA SER A 327 -8.57 32.24 7.66
C SER A 327 -8.36 33.40 8.65
N ARG A 328 -7.13 33.54 9.19
CA ARG A 328 -6.77 34.63 10.11
C ARG A 328 -6.53 35.97 9.40
N ASP A 329 -6.00 35.95 8.18
CA ASP A 329 -5.74 37.19 7.42
C ASP A 329 -7.02 37.81 6.85
N VAL A 330 -8.03 36.99 6.50
CA VAL A 330 -9.34 37.49 6.03
C VAL A 330 -10.08 38.26 7.13
N THR A 331 -10.00 37.78 8.38
CA THR A 331 -10.65 38.45 9.51
C THR A 331 -10.01 39.81 9.80
N ARG A 332 -8.68 39.92 9.65
CA ARG A 332 -7.92 41.16 9.93
C ARG A 332 -8.08 42.24 8.85
N ALA A 333 -8.31 41.84 7.60
CA ALA A 333 -8.60 42.77 6.51
C ALA A 333 -9.96 43.48 6.69
N SER A 334 -10.96 42.79 7.25
CA SER A 334 -12.31 43.34 7.46
C SER A 334 -12.42 44.33 8.63
N GLU A 335 -11.45 44.35 9.53
CA GLU A 335 -11.38 45.28 10.68
C GLU A 335 -10.59 46.56 10.37
N LEU A 336 -9.82 46.60 9.27
CA LEU A 336 -9.08 47.79 8.84
C LEU A 336 -9.86 48.67 7.84
N GLU A 337 -11.02 48.22 7.38
CA GLU A 337 -11.94 48.95 6.47
C GLU A 337 -13.14 49.61 7.18
N LYS A 338 -13.18 49.61 8.52
CA LYS A 338 -14.19 50.31 9.34
C LYS A 338 -13.56 51.39 10.20
#